data_AF-A0A7Y4L8W2-F1
#
_entry.id   AF-A0A7Y4L8W2-F1
#
_cell.length_a   1.000
_cell.length_b   1.000
_cell.length_c   1.000
_cell.angle_alpha   90.00
_cell.angle_beta   90.00
_cell.angle_gamma   90.00
#
_symmetry.space_group_name_H-M   'P 1'
#
loop_
_entity.id
_entity.type
_entity.pdbx_description
1 polymer ?
#
loop_
_entity_poly.entity_id
_entity_poly.type
_entity_poly.pdbx_seq_one_letter_code
_entity_poly.pdbx_strand_id
1 'polypeptide(L)'
;MVRAGERPAALRRARERQARIETATGRTVKAFADVARARSAKAAAVERCDARISAAEAAAESETAEFVKVCGSAEAVAEILGMSAREVRRAIKAVRERQGSS
;
A
#
# COMPACT_ATOMS: atom_id res chain seq x y z
N MET A 1 -29.26 57.06 -10.56
CA MET A 1 -30.63 56.60 -10.29
C MET A 1 -30.77 55.20 -10.88
N VAL A 2 -30.67 54.14 -10.07
CA VAL A 2 -30.70 52.74 -10.55
C VAL A 2 -32.14 52.43 -11.00
N ARG A 3 -32.34 51.95 -12.24
CA ARG A 3 -33.68 51.67 -12.77
C ARG A 3 -34.37 50.59 -11.93
N ALA A 4 -35.68 50.73 -11.69
CA ALA A 4 -36.48 49.88 -10.80
C ALA A 4 -36.44 48.36 -11.14
N GLY A 5 -35.97 47.95 -12.33
CA GLY A 5 -35.79 46.55 -12.73
C GLY A 5 -34.36 45.97 -12.64
N GLU A 6 -33.33 46.80 -12.42
CA GLU A 6 -31.93 46.36 -12.46
C GLU A 6 -31.51 45.62 -11.19
N ARG A 7 -32.04 46.05 -10.05
CA ARG A 7 -31.70 45.48 -8.73
C ARG A 7 -32.22 44.04 -8.55
N PRO A 8 -33.49 43.71 -8.90
CA PRO A 8 -33.96 42.31 -8.85
C PRO A 8 -33.21 41.38 -9.81
N ALA A 9 -32.91 41.83 -11.03
CA ALA A 9 -32.15 41.04 -12.00
C ALA A 9 -30.70 40.78 -11.56
N ALA A 10 -30.05 41.78 -10.94
CA ALA A 10 -28.72 41.62 -10.35
C ALA A 10 -28.72 40.59 -9.20
N LEU A 11 -29.72 40.66 -8.31
CA LEU A 11 -29.87 39.70 -7.21
C LEU A 11 -30.10 38.27 -7.72
N ARG A 12 -30.91 38.09 -8.77
CA ARG A 12 -31.12 36.78 -9.39
C ARG A 12 -29.81 36.19 -9.94
N ARG A 13 -29.05 36.97 -10.72
CA ARG A 13 -27.74 36.53 -11.23
C ARG A 13 -26.75 36.20 -10.12
N ALA A 14 -26.75 36.98 -9.03
CA ALA A 14 -25.90 36.71 -7.87
C ALA A 14 -26.25 35.36 -7.22
N ARG A 15 -27.55 35.05 -7.05
CA ARG A 15 -28.02 33.77 -6.50
C ARG A 15 -27.69 32.60 -7.42
N GLU A 16 -27.89 32.74 -8.73
CA GLU A 16 -27.53 31.71 -9.72
C GLU A 16 -26.01 31.43 -9.69
N ARG A 17 -25.18 32.48 -9.60
CA ARG A 17 -23.74 32.34 -9.45
C ARG A 17 -23.37 31.64 -8.14
N GLN A 18 -24.02 32.00 -7.04
CA GLN A 18 -23.81 31.37 -5.73
C GLN A 18 -24.12 29.88 -5.77
N ALA A 19 -25.26 29.49 -6.33
CA ALA A 19 -25.64 28.07 -6.48
C ALA A 19 -24.62 27.28 -7.32
N ARG A 20 -24.09 27.88 -8.40
CA ARG A 20 -23.03 27.27 -9.22
C ARG A 20 -21.73 27.09 -8.44
N ILE A 21 -21.36 28.09 -7.63
CA ILE A 21 -20.16 28.01 -6.78
C ILE A 21 -20.35 26.91 -5.74
N GLU A 22 -21.46 26.86 -5.04
CA GLU A 22 -21.74 25.82 -4.04
C GLU A 22 -21.70 24.42 -4.65
N THR A 23 -22.29 24.25 -5.84
CA THR A 23 -22.26 22.97 -6.57
C THR A 23 -20.83 22.60 -6.99
N ALA A 24 -20.04 23.56 -7.47
CA ALA A 24 -18.64 23.32 -7.81
C ALA A 24 -17.81 22.96 -6.58
N THR A 25 -17.97 23.71 -5.49
CA THR A 25 -17.30 23.45 -4.20
C THR A 25 -17.67 22.07 -3.66
N GLY A 26 -18.95 21.68 -3.68
CA GLY A 26 -19.38 20.36 -3.23
C GLY A 26 -18.73 19.23 -4.04
N ARG A 27 -18.64 19.37 -5.37
CA ARG A 27 -17.94 18.41 -6.24
C ARG A 27 -16.45 18.34 -5.92
N THR A 28 -15.81 19.48 -5.71
CA THR A 28 -14.38 19.56 -5.39
C THR A 28 -14.08 18.93 -4.02
N VAL A 29 -14.87 19.23 -2.99
CA VAL A 29 -14.72 18.62 -1.65
C VAL A 29 -14.89 17.11 -1.74
N LYS A 30 -15.89 16.63 -2.48
CA LYS A 30 -16.07 15.20 -2.71
C LYS A 30 -14.85 14.59 -3.40
N ALA A 31 -14.35 15.20 -4.47
CA ALA A 31 -13.17 14.70 -5.19
C ALA A 31 -11.94 14.62 -4.28
N PHE A 32 -11.70 15.62 -3.42
CA PHE A 32 -10.61 15.56 -2.44
C PHE A 32 -10.78 14.42 -1.44
N ALA A 33 -12.01 14.24 -0.92
CA ALA A 33 -12.30 13.14 0.00
C ALA A 33 -12.10 11.77 -0.68
N ASP A 34 -12.49 11.64 -1.95
CA ASP A 34 -12.34 10.41 -2.73
C ASP A 34 -10.85 10.08 -2.95
N VAL A 35 -10.03 11.09 -3.30
CA VAL A 35 -8.57 10.95 -3.44
C VAL A 35 -7.91 10.56 -2.11
N ALA A 36 -8.31 11.18 -1.00
CA ALA A 36 -7.79 10.84 0.32
C ALA A 36 -8.08 9.38 0.67
N ARG A 37 -9.32 8.90 0.44
CA ARG A 37 -9.68 7.49 0.66
C ARG A 37 -8.90 6.54 -0.25
N ALA A 38 -8.74 6.88 -1.53
CA ALA A 38 -7.95 6.08 -2.46
C ALA A 38 -6.47 5.97 -2.02
N ARG A 39 -5.88 7.06 -1.52
CA ARG A 39 -4.52 7.08 -1.00
C ARG A 39 -4.37 6.18 0.24
N SER A 40 -5.29 6.27 1.19
CA SER A 40 -5.30 5.42 2.39
C SER A 40 -5.49 3.95 2.03
N ALA A 41 -6.41 3.63 1.11
CA ALA A 41 -6.64 2.27 0.64
C ALA A 41 -5.39 1.68 -0.04
N LYS A 42 -4.68 2.49 -0.85
CA LYS A 42 -3.41 2.09 -1.45
C LYS A 42 -2.36 1.79 -0.40
N ALA A 43 -2.18 2.66 0.60
CA ALA A 43 -1.21 2.44 1.68
C ALA A 43 -1.49 1.12 2.41
N ALA A 44 -2.74 0.88 2.81
CA ALA A 44 -3.14 -0.37 3.47
C ALA A 44 -3.01 -1.62 2.57
N ALA A 45 -3.13 -1.46 1.25
CA ALA A 45 -2.89 -2.56 0.31
C ALA A 45 -1.40 -2.89 0.20
N VAL A 46 -0.53 -1.87 0.18
CA VAL A 46 0.92 -2.04 0.16
C VAL A 46 1.39 -2.73 1.44
N GLU A 47 0.98 -2.26 2.62
CA GLU A 47 1.39 -2.91 3.88
C GLU A 47 0.96 -4.37 3.97
N ARG A 48 -0.26 -4.70 3.51
CA ARG A 48 -0.71 -6.10 3.44
C ARG A 48 0.09 -6.92 2.43
N CYS A 49 0.53 -6.31 1.33
CA CYS A 49 1.40 -6.97 0.36
C CYS A 49 2.77 -7.26 0.98
N ASP A 50 3.38 -6.26 1.61
CA ASP A 50 4.68 -6.38 2.27
C ASP A 50 4.63 -7.45 3.36
N ALA A 51 3.58 -7.45 4.20
CA ALA A 51 3.38 -8.47 5.22
C ALA A 51 3.27 -9.90 4.64
N ARG A 52 2.58 -10.06 3.49
CA ARG A 52 2.47 -11.35 2.80
C ARG A 52 3.80 -11.79 2.20
N ILE A 53 4.56 -10.87 1.62
CA ILE A 53 5.90 -11.14 1.10
C ILE A 53 6.81 -11.59 2.23
N SER A 54 6.87 -10.85 3.34
CA SER A 54 7.70 -11.22 4.49
C SER A 54 7.30 -12.57 5.10
N ALA A 55 6.00 -12.89 5.16
CA ALA A 55 5.54 -14.19 5.62
C ALA A 55 5.97 -15.32 4.67
N ALA A 56 5.88 -15.11 3.35
CA ALA A 56 6.34 -16.08 2.36
C ALA A 56 7.86 -16.27 2.39
N GLU A 57 8.62 -15.18 2.54
CA GLU A 57 10.08 -15.22 2.71
C GLU A 57 10.46 -16.01 3.96
N ALA A 58 9.81 -15.74 5.11
CA ALA A 58 10.07 -16.47 6.34
C ALA A 58 9.74 -17.97 6.25
N ALA A 59 8.69 -18.33 5.52
CA ALA A 59 8.33 -19.72 5.24
C ALA A 59 9.38 -20.40 4.35
N ALA A 60 9.75 -19.76 3.24
CA ALA A 60 10.77 -20.26 2.32
C ALA A 60 12.13 -20.44 3.03
N GLU A 61 12.52 -19.50 3.89
CA GLU A 61 13.74 -19.63 4.69
C GLU A 61 13.67 -20.81 5.67
N SER A 62 12.52 -21.04 6.30
CA SER A 62 12.30 -22.17 7.22
C SER A 62 12.37 -23.51 6.49
N GLU A 63 11.70 -23.62 5.35
CA GLU A 63 11.75 -24.83 4.50
C GLU A 63 13.16 -25.08 3.97
N THR A 64 13.88 -24.03 3.55
CA THR A 64 15.29 -24.14 3.11
C THR A 64 16.16 -24.66 4.25
N ALA A 65 15.99 -24.14 5.46
CA ALA A 65 16.76 -24.59 6.62
C ALA A 65 16.44 -26.04 7.01
N GLU A 66 15.18 -26.47 6.89
CA GLU A 66 14.78 -27.86 7.06
C GLU A 66 15.39 -28.76 5.99
N PHE A 67 15.36 -28.34 4.73
CA PHE A 67 15.93 -29.11 3.63
C PHE A 67 17.44 -29.32 3.82
N VAL A 68 18.16 -28.31 4.31
CA VAL A 68 19.58 -28.45 4.67
C VAL A 68 19.79 -29.45 5.82
N LYS A 69 18.89 -29.50 6.81
CA LYS A 69 18.99 -30.51 7.88
C LYS A 69 18.82 -31.93 7.32
N VAL A 70 17.90 -32.10 6.37
CA VAL A 70 17.65 -33.40 5.71
C VAL A 70 18.83 -33.81 4.82
N CYS A 71 19.34 -32.89 4.00
CA CYS A 71 20.45 -33.16 3.08
C CYS A 71 21.83 -33.20 3.76
N GLY A 72 21.97 -32.61 4.95
CA GLY A 72 23.25 -32.51 5.67
C GLY A 72 24.28 -31.55 5.06
N SER A 73 23.97 -30.87 3.95
CA SER A 73 24.88 -29.95 3.25
C SER A 73 24.14 -28.74 2.68
N ALA A 74 24.67 -27.54 2.94
CA ALA A 74 24.15 -26.30 2.37
C ALA A 74 24.51 -26.15 0.89
N GLU A 75 25.68 -26.66 0.49
CA GLU A 75 26.16 -26.66 -0.89
C GLU A 75 25.30 -27.56 -1.77
N ALA A 76 24.94 -28.75 -1.31
CA ALA A 76 24.06 -29.65 -2.04
C ALA A 76 22.66 -29.05 -2.23
N VAL A 77 22.10 -28.43 -1.18
CA VAL A 77 20.80 -27.74 -1.30
C VAL A 77 20.88 -26.53 -2.23
N ALA A 78 21.98 -25.78 -2.20
CA ALA A 78 22.19 -24.65 -3.12
C ALA A 78 22.19 -25.12 -4.58
N GLU A 79 22.88 -26.21 -4.88
CA GLU A 79 22.87 -26.83 -6.22
C GLU A 79 21.46 -27.29 -6.62
N ILE A 80 20.75 -28.01 -5.74
CA ILE A 80 19.39 -28.52 -6.01
C ILE A 80 18.40 -27.38 -6.28
N LEU A 81 18.45 -26.31 -5.48
CA LEU A 81 17.54 -25.18 -5.60
C LEU A 81 17.97 -24.15 -6.66
N GLY A 82 19.14 -24.33 -7.28
CA GLY A 82 19.70 -23.35 -8.22
C GLY A 82 20.03 -22.01 -7.58
N MET A 83 20.35 -22.01 -6.28
CA MET A 83 20.70 -20.85 -5.48
C MET A 83 22.20 -20.80 -5.18
N SER A 84 22.70 -19.67 -4.70
CA SER A 84 24.05 -19.64 -4.15
C SER A 84 24.10 -20.22 -2.73
N ALA A 85 25.21 -20.88 -2.38
CA ALA A 85 25.44 -21.37 -1.01
C ALA A 85 25.38 -20.23 0.03
N ARG A 86 25.67 -18.99 -0.38
CA ARG A 86 25.54 -17.80 0.48
C ARG A 86 24.08 -17.53 0.84
N GLU A 87 23.16 -17.65 -0.11
CA GLU A 87 21.72 -17.44 0.13
C GLU A 87 21.15 -18.52 1.05
N VAL A 88 21.51 -19.78 0.83
CA VAL A 88 21.12 -20.89 1.71
C VAL A 88 21.61 -20.66 3.14
N ARG A 89 22.88 -20.26 3.34
CA ARG A 89 23.41 -19.93 4.67
C ARG A 89 22.71 -18.73 5.31
N ARG A 90 22.32 -17.73 4.53
CA ARG A 90 21.54 -16.57 5.02
C ARG A 90 20.16 -17.02 5.51
N ALA A 91 19.46 -17.86 4.77
CA ALA A 91 18.17 -18.41 5.18
C ALA A 91 18.27 -19.16 6.52
N ILE A 92 19.28 -20.03 6.67
CA ILE A 92 19.54 -20.76 7.94
C ILE A 92 19.80 -19.77 9.08
N LYS A 93 20.61 -18.74 8.84
CA LYS A 93 20.94 -17.72 9.84
C LYS A 93 19.68 -16.96 10.26
N ALA A 94 18.85 -16.52 9.31
CA ALA A 94 17.62 -15.78 9.59
C ALA A 94 16.64 -16.61 10.43
N VAL A 95 16.50 -17.91 10.15
CA VAL A 95 15.70 -18.83 10.97
C VAL A 95 16.25 -18.93 12.40
N ARG A 96 17.57 -19.07 12.56
CA ARG A 96 18.22 -19.13 13.89
C ARG A 96 18.01 -17.85 14.68
N GLU A 97 18.16 -16.69 14.05
CA GLU A 97 17.95 -15.40 14.70
C GLU A 97 16.51 -15.23 15.17
N ARG A 98 15.51 -15.67 14.39
CA ARG A 98 14.11 -15.69 14.82
C ARG A 98 13.85 -16.64 16.00
N GLN A 99 14.49 -17.81 16.02
CA GLN A 99 14.32 -18.79 17.08
C GLN A 99 15.05 -18.42 18.39
N GLY A 100 16.18 -17.72 18.30
CA GLY A 100 16.94 -17.25 19.47
C GLY A 100 16.45 -15.91 20.04
N SER A 101 15.55 -15.22 19.34
CA SER A 101 14.93 -13.96 19.81
C SER A 101 13.55 -14.18 20.45
N SER A 102 13.14 -15.45 20.63
CA SER A 102 11.83 -15.85 21.16
C SER A 102 11.90 -16.42 22.57
#